data_AF-F0G644-F1
#
_entry.id   AF-F0G644-F1
#
_cell.length_a   1.000
_cell.length_b   1.000
_cell.length_c   1.000
_cell.angle_alpha   90.00
_cell.angle_beta   90.00
_cell.angle_gamma   90.00
#
_symmetry.space_group_name_H-M   'P 1'
#
loop_
_entity.id
_entity.type
_entity.pdbx_description
1 polymer ?
#
loop_
_entity_poly.entity_id
_entity_poly.type
_entity_poly.pdbx_seq_one_letter_code
_entity_poly.pdbx_strand_id
1 'polypeptide(L)'
;MPPGRLSEPFHGTDGPLKVGDTRFRHPLSLAFVKAAQETGIAYNDDFNGAAQHGVGFYHTTIFDGRRGSTAATYLADVLDQPNLRVLTGCRVTRVRFDGRRACGVEWRSGSGATGAAAARSDLVLAAGALSTPKLLMLSGI
;
A
#
# COMPACT_ATOMS: atom_id res chain seq x y z
N MET A 1 -2.50 4.44 30.02
CA MET A 1 -1.58 4.62 28.88
C MET A 1 -1.78 6.06 28.42
N PRO A 2 -0.75 6.92 28.36
CA PRO A 2 -0.93 8.29 27.87
C PRO A 2 -1.56 8.23 26.47
N PRO A 3 -2.41 9.21 26.09
CA PRO A 3 -3.00 9.26 24.76
C PRO A 3 -1.88 9.17 23.73
N GLY A 4 -1.86 8.07 22.97
CA GLY A 4 -0.76 7.77 22.08
C GLY A 4 -0.71 8.81 20.96
N ARG A 5 0.50 9.09 20.46
CA ARG A 5 0.80 9.86 19.23
C ARG A 5 0.17 9.31 17.93
N LEU A 6 -0.86 8.49 18.06
CA LEU A 6 -1.60 7.77 17.03
C LEU A 6 -3.10 8.08 17.11
N SER A 7 -3.43 9.23 17.70
CA SER A 7 -4.78 9.80 17.71
C SER A 7 -4.68 11.26 17.26
N GLU A 8 -5.76 11.76 16.64
CA GLU A 8 -6.00 13.11 16.10
C GLU A 8 -5.01 14.24 16.52
N PRO A 9 -4.63 15.16 15.60
CA PRO A 9 -5.32 15.48 14.32
C PRO A 9 -4.71 14.83 13.07
N PHE A 10 -3.61 14.07 13.18
CA PHE A 10 -2.88 13.55 12.01
C PHE A 10 -3.04 12.05 11.78
N HIS A 11 -3.78 11.36 12.66
CA HIS A 11 -3.90 9.90 12.66
C HIS A 11 -5.35 9.48 12.86
N GLY A 12 -5.94 8.86 11.83
CA GLY A 12 -7.24 8.21 11.94
C GLY A 12 -7.14 6.86 12.64
N THR A 13 -8.11 6.55 13.50
CA THR A 13 -8.11 5.32 14.31
C THR A 13 -8.98 4.19 13.75
N ASP A 14 -9.87 4.52 12.81
CA ASP A 14 -10.96 3.62 12.40
C ASP A 14 -10.67 2.90 11.07
N GLY A 15 -9.53 3.20 10.45
CA GLY A 15 -9.14 2.63 9.17
C GLY A 15 -8.79 1.12 9.23
N PRO A 16 -8.88 0.41 8.10
CA PRO A 16 -8.56 -1.03 8.03
C PRO A 16 -7.06 -1.30 8.11
N LEU A 17 -6.22 -0.39 7.62
CA LEU A 17 -4.77 -0.50 7.76
C LEU A 17 -4.32 -0.05 9.15
N LYS A 18 -3.92 -1.01 9.97
CA LYS A 18 -3.41 -0.73 11.31
C LYS A 18 -1.95 -0.25 11.24
N VAL A 19 -1.70 0.89 11.88
CA VAL A 19 -0.40 1.53 12.01
C VAL A 19 -0.06 1.66 13.48
N GLY A 20 1.18 1.41 13.85
CA GLY A 20 1.57 1.33 15.25
C GLY A 20 3.05 1.56 15.51
N ASP A 21 3.36 1.76 16.78
CA ASP A 21 4.72 1.76 17.29
C ASP A 21 5.38 0.39 17.16
N THR A 22 6.68 0.37 16.90
CA THR A 22 7.48 -0.85 17.00
C THR A 22 7.45 -1.36 18.44
N ARG A 23 7.07 -2.63 18.65
CA ARG A 23 7.02 -3.24 20.00
C ARG A 23 8.39 -3.29 20.70
N PHE A 24 9.47 -3.34 19.92
CA PHE A 24 10.83 -3.40 20.43
C PHE A 24 11.69 -2.30 19.78
N ARG A 25 12.46 -1.59 20.61
CA ARG A 25 13.47 -0.63 20.18
C ARG A 25 14.82 -1.10 20.72
N HIS A 26 15.74 -1.39 19.82
CA HIS A 26 17.07 -1.86 20.22
C HIS A 26 17.83 -0.73 20.94
N PRO A 27 18.63 -1.02 21.99
CA PRO A 27 19.42 0.00 22.69
C PRO A 27 20.29 0.85 21.77
N LEU A 28 20.87 0.25 20.72
CA LEU A 28 21.64 0.99 19.71
C LEU A 28 20.78 2.00 18.93
N SER A 29 19.51 1.69 18.64
CA SER A 29 18.62 2.63 17.97
C SER A 29 18.29 3.82 18.87
N LEU A 30 18.12 3.60 20.17
CA LEU A 30 17.96 4.68 21.14
C LEU A 30 19.22 5.55 21.22
N ALA A 31 20.41 4.92 21.29
CA ALA A 31 21.68 5.62 21.30
C ALA A 31 21.89 6.46 20.03
N PHE A 32 21.52 5.92 18.86
CA PHE A 32 21.58 6.65 17.59
C PHE A 32 20.68 7.89 17.58
N VAL A 33 19.41 7.75 18.01
CA VAL A 33 18.47 8.88 18.08
C VAL A 33 18.97 9.94 19.06
N LYS A 34 19.60 9.54 20.16
CA LYS A 34 20.21 10.47 21.12
C LYS A 34 21.42 11.19 20.52
N ALA A 35 22.35 10.47 19.89
CA ALA A 35 23.53 11.05 19.26
C ALA A 35 23.16 12.05 18.16
N ALA A 36 22.11 11.79 17.38
CA ALA A 36 21.61 12.73 16.39
C ALA A 36 21.03 14.01 17.02
N GLN A 37 20.39 13.92 18.19
CA GLN A 37 19.95 15.11 18.93
C GLN A 37 21.14 15.93 19.43
N GLU A 38 22.23 15.28 19.84
CA GLU A 38 23.46 15.94 20.29
C GLU A 38 24.15 16.74 19.15
N THR A 39 23.86 16.45 17.88
CA THR A 39 24.33 17.25 16.73
C THR A 39 23.39 18.40 16.34
N GLY A 40 22.29 18.60 17.08
CA GLY A 40 21.31 19.65 16.83
C GLY A 40 20.12 19.23 15.97
N ILE A 41 19.99 17.96 15.60
CA ILE A 41 18.80 17.47 14.89
C ILE A 41 17.65 17.33 15.89
N ALA A 42 16.54 18.04 15.66
CA ALA A 42 15.39 17.98 16.54
C ALA A 42 14.83 16.54 16.64
N TYR A 43 14.44 16.13 17.85
CA TYR A 43 13.67 14.90 18.01
C TYR A 43 12.30 15.06 17.36
N ASN A 44 11.94 14.08 16.53
CA ASN A 44 10.64 13.98 15.88
C ASN A 44 10.01 12.66 16.30
N ASP A 45 8.97 12.76 17.13
CA ASP A 45 8.20 11.61 17.59
C ASP A 45 7.00 11.31 16.71
N ASP A 46 6.76 12.04 15.62
CA ASP A 46 5.71 11.79 14.66
C ASP A 46 6.04 12.37 13.26
N PHE A 47 6.66 11.53 12.43
CA PHE A 47 7.00 11.87 11.05
C PHE A 47 5.78 12.09 10.14
N ASN A 48 4.59 11.69 10.58
CA ASN A 48 3.34 11.93 9.83
C ASN A 48 2.50 13.05 10.45
N GLY A 49 3.06 13.77 11.43
CA GLY A 49 2.43 14.90 12.09
C GLY A 49 2.64 16.21 11.35
N ALA A 50 2.61 17.32 12.10
CA ALA A 50 2.76 18.67 11.55
C ALA A 50 4.09 18.92 10.82
N ALA A 51 5.15 18.17 11.17
CA ALA A 51 6.47 18.31 10.57
C ALA A 51 7.14 16.94 10.37
N GLN A 52 7.76 16.74 9.21
CA GLN A 52 8.48 15.51 8.89
C GLN A 52 9.97 15.53 9.27
N HIS A 53 10.56 16.71 9.45
CA HIS A 53 11.99 16.84 9.71
C HIS A 53 12.34 16.40 11.15
N GLY A 54 13.49 15.75 11.32
CA GLY A 54 14.05 15.41 12.63
C GLY A 54 14.53 13.97 12.72
N VAL A 55 14.79 13.52 13.95
CA VAL A 55 15.24 12.16 14.26
C VAL A 55 14.34 11.50 15.29
N GLY A 56 14.03 10.22 15.11
CA GLY A 56 13.15 9.49 16.02
C GLY A 56 12.70 8.16 15.46
N PHE A 57 11.54 7.69 15.93
CA PHE A 57 10.99 6.38 15.58
C PHE A 57 9.71 6.52 14.76
N TYR A 58 9.74 6.04 13.52
CA TYR A 58 8.57 6.04 12.65
C TYR A 58 7.56 4.94 13.04
N HIS A 59 6.30 5.16 12.71
CA HIS A 59 5.28 4.13 12.83
C HIS A 59 5.41 3.09 11.73
N THR A 60 4.97 1.87 12.04
CA THR A 60 5.04 0.73 11.12
C THR A 60 3.66 0.18 10.84
N THR A 61 3.46 -0.36 9.63
CA THR A 61 2.27 -1.15 9.29
C THR A 61 2.43 -2.58 9.83
N ILE A 62 2.52 -2.71 11.15
CA ILE A 62 2.65 -3.98 11.86
C ILE A 62 1.56 -4.04 12.93
N PHE A 63 0.78 -5.11 12.91
CA PHE A 63 -0.27 -5.38 13.87
C PHE A 63 -0.21 -6.87 14.24
N ASP A 64 -0.39 -7.18 15.52
CA ASP A 64 -0.20 -8.54 16.07
C ASP A 64 1.13 -9.23 15.67
N GLY A 65 2.20 -8.43 15.59
CA GLY A 65 3.54 -8.90 15.26
C GLY A 65 3.70 -9.33 13.80
N ARG A 66 2.71 -9.07 12.95
CA ARG A 66 2.72 -9.40 11.52
C ARG A 66 2.59 -8.14 10.68
N ARG A 67 3.10 -8.21 9.45
CA ARG A 67 2.93 -7.13 8.48
C ARG A 67 1.44 -6.96 8.14
N GLY A 68 0.92 -5.75 8.33
CA GLY A 68 -0.36 -5.32 7.78
C GLY A 68 -0.17 -4.89 6.33
N SER A 69 -0.46 -5.77 5.38
CA SER A 69 -0.48 -5.43 3.94
C SER A 69 -1.88 -5.02 3.51
N THR A 70 -2.02 -4.39 2.33
CA THR A 70 -3.34 -4.09 1.76
C THR A 70 -4.14 -5.37 1.47
N ALA A 71 -3.47 -6.49 1.18
CA ALA A 71 -4.11 -7.79 1.02
C ALA A 71 -4.64 -8.34 2.34
N ALA A 72 -3.89 -8.17 3.45
CA ALA A 72 -4.27 -8.66 4.78
C ALA A 72 -5.20 -7.71 5.55
N THR A 73 -5.52 -6.55 4.98
CA THR A 73 -6.40 -5.54 5.57
C THR A 73 -7.58 -5.32 4.62
N TYR A 74 -7.47 -4.34 3.72
CA TYR A 74 -8.53 -3.97 2.77
C TYR A 74 -9.13 -5.15 2.00
N LEU A 75 -8.31 -6.04 1.42
CA LEU A 75 -8.84 -7.13 0.61
C LEU A 75 -9.45 -8.26 1.45
N ALA A 76 -8.80 -8.62 2.56
CA ALA A 76 -9.27 -9.68 3.44
C ALA A 76 -10.66 -9.37 4.00
N ASP A 77 -10.93 -8.11 4.32
CA ASP A 77 -12.20 -7.63 4.89
C ASP A 77 -13.41 -7.76 3.94
N VAL A 78 -13.18 -7.96 2.64
CA VAL A 78 -14.22 -8.00 1.61
C VAL A 78 -14.12 -9.23 0.69
N LEU A 79 -13.26 -10.20 1.02
CA LEU A 79 -12.95 -11.31 0.12
C LEU A 79 -14.14 -12.27 -0.10
N ASP A 80 -15.08 -12.30 0.84
CA ASP A 80 -16.32 -13.08 0.82
C ASP A 80 -17.48 -12.38 0.10
N GLN A 81 -17.30 -11.13 -0.31
CA GLN A 81 -18.34 -10.36 -1.00
C GLN A 81 -18.66 -11.00 -2.37
N PRO A 82 -19.95 -11.28 -2.67
CA PRO A 82 -20.34 -12.00 -3.89
C PRO A 82 -20.09 -11.21 -5.18
N ASN A 83 -19.89 -9.90 -5.08
CA ASN A 83 -19.58 -9.01 -6.20
C ASN A 83 -18.07 -8.83 -6.44
N LEU A 84 -17.21 -9.44 -5.63
CA LEU A 84 -15.76 -9.38 -5.78
C LEU A 84 -15.21 -10.69 -6.34
N ARG A 85 -14.38 -10.60 -7.38
CA ARG A 85 -13.63 -11.73 -7.91
C ARG A 85 -12.15 -11.39 -7.99
N VAL A 86 -11.33 -12.20 -7.32
CA VAL A 86 -9.87 -12.08 -7.34
C VAL A 86 -9.28 -13.22 -8.16
N LEU A 87 -8.52 -12.88 -9.20
CA LEU A 87 -7.79 -13.84 -10.01
C LEU A 87 -6.29 -13.67 -9.73
N THR A 88 -5.69 -14.64 -9.04
CA THR A 88 -4.25 -14.66 -8.77
C THR A 88 -3.50 -15.38 -9.89
N GLY A 89 -2.20 -15.10 -10.02
CA GLY A 89 -1.36 -15.72 -11.05
C GLY A 89 -1.75 -15.36 -12.49
N CYS A 90 -2.61 -14.35 -12.68
CA CYS A 90 -3.09 -13.88 -13.98
C CYS A 90 -2.45 -12.52 -14.29
N ARG A 91 -1.43 -12.52 -15.16
CA ARG A 91 -0.75 -11.29 -15.57
C ARG A 91 -1.48 -10.66 -16.74
N VAL A 92 -2.03 -9.46 -16.53
CA VAL A 92 -2.60 -8.66 -17.62
C VAL A 92 -1.51 -8.29 -18.63
N THR A 93 -1.78 -8.53 -19.92
CA THR A 93 -0.84 -8.32 -21.02
C THR A 93 -1.27 -7.21 -21.98
N ARG A 94 -2.56 -6.90 -22.06
CA ARG A 94 -3.11 -5.89 -22.97
C ARG A 94 -4.43 -5.32 -22.44
N VAL A 95 -4.65 -4.02 -22.64
CA VAL A 95 -5.96 -3.36 -22.53
C VAL A 95 -6.61 -3.37 -23.91
N ARG A 96 -7.87 -3.77 -23.97
CA ARG A 96 -8.66 -3.77 -25.21
C ARG A 96 -9.46 -2.47 -25.33
N PHE A 97 -9.63 -2.00 -26.55
CA PHE A 97 -10.35 -0.77 -26.87
C PHE A 97 -11.45 -1.02 -27.88
N ASP A 98 -12.56 -0.31 -27.70
CA ASP A 98 -13.58 -0.07 -28.73
C ASP A 98 -13.54 1.42 -29.08
N GLY A 99 -12.94 1.74 -30.24
CA GLY A 99 -12.56 3.10 -30.60
C GLY A 99 -11.65 3.73 -29.54
N ARG A 100 -12.16 4.75 -28.84
CA ARG A 100 -11.43 5.47 -27.77
C ARG A 100 -11.74 4.95 -26.36
N ARG A 101 -12.61 3.95 -26.23
CA ARG A 101 -13.07 3.44 -24.94
C ARG A 101 -12.34 2.16 -24.55
N ALA A 102 -11.69 2.15 -23.39
CA ALA A 102 -11.18 0.90 -22.81
C ALA A 102 -12.36 -0.03 -22.44
N CYS A 103 -12.39 -1.23 -23.01
CA CYS A 103 -13.54 -2.14 -22.91
C CYS A 103 -13.20 -3.46 -22.19
N GLY A 104 -11.94 -3.68 -21.81
CA GLY A 104 -11.52 -4.89 -21.10
C GLY A 104 -10.02 -5.11 -21.08
N VAL A 105 -9.63 -6.27 -20.55
CA VAL A 105 -8.23 -6.72 -20.47
C VAL A 105 -8.07 -8.13 -21.00
N GLU A 106 -6.87 -8.43 -21.46
CA GLU A 106 -6.38 -9.77 -21.72
C GLU A 106 -5.29 -10.11 -20.69
N TRP A 107 -5.24 -11.36 -20.25
CA TRP A 107 -4.21 -11.86 -19.36
C TRP A 107 -3.65 -13.19 -19.81
N ARG A 108 -2.50 -13.52 -19.24
CA ARG A 108 -1.88 -14.84 -19.31
C ARG A 108 -1.63 -15.37 -17.90
N SER A 109 -2.03 -16.59 -17.64
CA SER A 109 -1.79 -17.27 -16.36
C SER A 109 -0.34 -17.74 -16.25
N GLY A 110 0.07 -18.13 -15.04
CA GLY A 110 1.35 -18.80 -14.81
C GLY A 110 1.53 -20.10 -15.61
N SER A 111 0.44 -20.81 -15.93
CA SER A 111 0.46 -22.02 -16.78
C SER A 111 0.53 -21.71 -18.29
N GLY A 112 0.48 -20.43 -18.68
CA GLY A 112 0.50 -20.00 -20.07
C GLY A 112 -0.89 -19.91 -20.72
N ALA A 113 -1.96 -20.33 -20.02
CA ALA A 113 -3.33 -20.16 -20.50
C ALA A 113 -3.67 -18.67 -20.64
N THR A 114 -4.36 -18.31 -21.71
CA THR A 114 -4.82 -16.94 -21.96
C THR A 114 -6.27 -16.78 -21.52
N GLY A 115 -6.65 -15.55 -21.16
CA GLY A 115 -8.02 -15.21 -20.81
C GLY A 115 -8.31 -13.72 -21.02
N ALA A 116 -9.58 -13.35 -20.94
CA ALA A 116 -10.00 -11.97 -21.10
C ALA A 116 -11.25 -11.64 -20.26
N ALA A 117 -11.38 -10.38 -19.88
CA ALA A 117 -12.53 -9.85 -19.14
C ALA A 117 -12.94 -8.52 -19.75
N ALA A 118 -14.26 -8.30 -19.82
CA ALA A 118 -14.83 -7.04 -20.27
C ALA A 118 -15.10 -6.12 -19.07
N ALA A 119 -14.95 -4.83 -19.27
CA ALA A 119 -15.31 -3.79 -18.30
C ALA A 119 -16.55 -3.03 -18.80
N ARG A 120 -17.64 -3.04 -18.02
CA ARG A 120 -18.89 -2.36 -18.37
C ARG A 120 -18.83 -0.84 -18.15
N SER A 121 -18.06 -0.38 -17.18
CA SER A 121 -17.87 1.05 -16.88
C SER A 121 -16.40 1.41 -17.08
N ASP A 122 -15.62 1.31 -16.01
CA ASP A 122 -14.25 1.82 -15.92
C ASP A 122 -13.23 0.69 -15.79
N LEU A 123 -12.02 0.97 -16.24
CA LEU A 123 -10.87 0.09 -16.11
C LEU A 123 -9.77 0.83 -15.35
N VAL A 124 -9.47 0.35 -14.15
CA VAL A 124 -8.44 0.94 -13.28
C VAL A 124 -7.16 0.13 -13.39
N LEU A 125 -6.07 0.78 -13.83
CA LEU A 125 -4.75 0.18 -13.85
C LEU A 125 -4.01 0.45 -12.54
N ALA A 126 -3.86 -0.59 -11.73
CA ALA A 126 -3.12 -0.56 -10.47
C ALA A 126 -1.88 -1.48 -10.51
N ALA A 127 -1.21 -1.58 -11.66
CA ALA A 127 -0.05 -2.46 -11.85
C ALA A 127 1.26 -1.90 -11.26
N GLY A 128 1.23 -0.71 -10.66
CA GLY A 128 2.39 0.00 -10.12
C GLY A 128 3.08 0.91 -11.15
N ALA A 129 3.98 1.77 -10.67
CA ALA A 129 4.59 2.86 -11.43
C ALA A 129 5.37 2.42 -12.68
N LEU A 130 5.93 1.20 -12.67
CA LEU A 130 6.69 0.67 -13.81
C LEU A 130 5.82 -0.15 -14.77
N SER A 131 4.93 -0.98 -14.25
CA SER A 131 4.18 -1.93 -15.09
C SER A 131 2.96 -1.28 -15.74
N THR A 132 2.39 -0.24 -15.14
CA THR A 132 1.26 0.52 -15.71
C THR A 132 1.63 1.20 -17.04
N PRO A 133 2.68 2.05 -17.14
CA PRO A 133 3.05 2.64 -18.43
C PRO A 133 3.49 1.59 -19.44
N LYS A 134 4.17 0.52 -19.01
CA LYS A 134 4.49 -0.61 -19.90
C LYS A 134 3.24 -1.25 -20.49
N LEU A 135 2.22 -1.51 -19.68
CA LEU A 135 0.96 -2.09 -20.15
C LEU A 135 0.25 -1.15 -21.13
N LEU A 136 0.24 0.15 -20.87
CA LEU A 136 -0.32 1.16 -21.78
C LEU A 136 0.39 1.13 -23.14
N MET A 137 1.73 1.16 -23.17
CA MET A 137 2.52 1.04 -24.41
C MET A 137 2.23 -0.25 -25.17
N LEU A 138 2.15 -1.38 -24.47
CA LEU A 138 1.78 -2.68 -25.07
C LEU A 138 0.35 -2.70 -25.61
N SER A 139 -0.50 -1.77 -25.17
CA SER A 139 -1.90 -1.64 -25.56
C SER A 139 -2.11 -0.60 -26.67
N GLY A 140 -1.05 0.08 -27.12
CA GLY A 140 -1.10 1.09 -28.18
C GLY A 140 -1.44 2.49 -27.70
N ILE A 141 -1.18 2.80 -26.43
CA ILE A 141 -1.19 4.16 -25.86
C ILE A 141 0.24 4.67 -25.74
#